data_AF-A0A8D5A3S8-F1
#
_entry.id   AF-A0A8D5A3S8-F1
#
_cell.length_a   1.000
_cell.length_b   1.000
_cell.length_c   1.000
_cell.angle_alpha   90.00
_cell.angle_beta   90.00
_cell.angle_gamma   90.00
#
_symmetry.space_group_name_H-M   'P 1'
#
loop_
_entity.id
_entity.type
_entity.pdbx_description
1 polymer ?
#
loop_
_entity_poly.entity_id
_entity_poly.type
_entity_poly.pdbx_seq_one_letter_code
_entity_poly.pdbx_strand_id
1 'polypeptide(L)'
;MTGKTFTEFMDDLAYNPEMEFMFRGERYMISGYLTRDQYTLELCNIDTDSMLFTMTSAFRDECVSAFEKARVFDGQTISEAEHEIEVLYG
;
A
#
# COMPACT_ATOMS: atom_id res chain seq x y z
N MET A 1 -11.21 7.05 3.13
CA MET A 1 -10.58 7.09 1.79
C MET A 1 -11.53 7.73 0.78
N THR A 2 -11.03 8.46 -0.20
CA THR A 2 -11.81 9.03 -1.31
C THR A 2 -11.44 8.31 -2.61
N GLY A 3 -12.41 8.10 -3.50
CA GLY A 3 -12.25 7.35 -4.76
C GLY A 3 -12.45 5.84 -4.63
N LYS A 4 -12.22 5.28 -3.42
CA LYS A 4 -12.35 3.86 -3.10
C LYS A 4 -12.68 3.66 -1.63
N THR A 5 -13.37 2.58 -1.27
CA THR A 5 -13.54 2.21 0.15
C THR A 5 -12.28 1.53 0.68
N PHE A 6 -12.09 1.56 2.01
CA PHE A 6 -10.98 0.86 2.66
C PHE A 6 -10.97 -0.64 2.33
N THR A 7 -12.13 -1.28 2.34
CA THR A 7 -12.26 -2.71 2.00
C THR A 7 -11.83 -2.99 0.57
N GLU A 8 -12.31 -2.21 -0.41
CA GLU A 8 -11.92 -2.37 -1.82
C GLU A 8 -10.41 -2.15 -2.01
N PHE A 9 -9.81 -1.17 -1.33
CA PHE A 9 -8.37 -0.95 -1.38
C PHE A 9 -7.59 -2.18 -0.87
N MET A 10 -7.98 -2.72 0.29
CA MET A 10 -7.32 -3.89 0.86
C MET A 10 -7.53 -5.15 0.02
N ASP A 11 -8.73 -5.34 -0.54
CA ASP A 11 -9.03 -6.44 -1.46
C ASP A 11 -8.15 -6.34 -2.71
N ASP A 12 -7.96 -5.15 -3.28
CA ASP A 12 -7.11 -5.00 -4.45
C ASP A 12 -5.63 -5.30 -4.17
N LEU A 13 -5.11 -5.03 -2.96
CA LEU A 13 -3.78 -5.52 -2.59
C LEU A 13 -3.67 -7.05 -2.63
N ALA A 14 -4.77 -7.77 -2.43
CA ALA A 14 -4.83 -9.22 -2.52
C ALA A 14 -4.93 -9.73 -3.97
N TYR A 15 -5.30 -8.90 -4.96
CA TYR A 15 -5.49 -9.32 -6.36
C TYR A 15 -4.64 -8.53 -7.37
N ASN A 16 -4.73 -7.20 -7.34
CA ASN A 16 -4.06 -6.23 -8.21
C ASN A 16 -3.41 -5.07 -7.39
N PRO A 17 -2.17 -5.23 -6.92
CA PRO A 17 -1.58 -4.36 -5.90
C PRO A 17 -1.01 -3.03 -6.41
N GLU A 18 -1.13 -2.71 -7.69
CA GLU A 18 -0.66 -1.43 -8.23
C GLU A 18 -1.70 -0.34 -8.02
N MET A 19 -1.45 0.55 -7.06
CA MET A 19 -2.32 1.69 -6.79
C MET A 19 -1.50 2.95 -6.50
N GLU A 20 -1.93 4.06 -7.08
CA GLU A 20 -1.39 5.40 -6.81
C GLU A 20 -2.40 6.18 -5.97
N PHE A 21 -1.93 6.80 -4.88
CA PHE A 21 -2.79 7.58 -3.99
C PHE A 21 -2.06 8.76 -3.36
N MET A 22 -2.83 9.75 -2.94
CA MET A 22 -2.36 10.91 -2.19
C MET A 22 -2.55 10.69 -0.69
N PHE A 23 -1.57 11.10 0.09
CA PHE A 23 -1.71 11.29 1.53
C PHE A 23 -1.03 12.62 1.91
N ARG A 24 -1.79 13.53 2.55
CA ARG A 24 -1.30 14.86 3.01
C ARG A 24 -0.54 15.70 1.96
N GLY A 25 -0.92 15.57 0.69
CA GLY A 25 -0.34 16.36 -0.40
C GLY A 25 0.91 15.73 -1.03
N GLU A 26 1.30 14.53 -0.63
CA GLU A 26 2.36 13.75 -1.26
C GLU A 26 1.79 12.52 -1.97
N ARG A 27 2.45 12.11 -3.05
CA ARG A 27 2.08 10.94 -3.86
C ARG A 27 2.79 9.67 -3.40
N TYR A 28 2.02 8.59 -3.34
CA TYR A 28 2.46 7.28 -2.94
C TYR A 28 2.08 6.24 -4.00
N MET A 29 2.96 5.26 -4.20
CA MET A 29 2.69 4.09 -5.02
C MET A 29 2.83 2.86 -4.15
N ILE A 30 1.77 2.05 -4.09
CA ILE A 30 1.87 0.67 -3.61
C ILE A 30 1.94 -0.25 -4.82
N SER A 31 2.79 -1.26 -4.75
CA SER A 31 3.02 -2.19 -5.85
C SER A 31 3.37 -3.56 -5.30
N GLY A 32 2.94 -4.59 -6.00
CA GLY A 32 3.25 -5.97 -5.63
C GLY A 32 3.55 -6.84 -6.83
N TYR A 33 4.59 -7.67 -6.70
CA TYR A 33 5.10 -8.49 -7.80
C TYR A 33 5.61 -9.85 -7.31
N LEU A 34 5.60 -10.83 -8.21
CA LEU A 34 6.09 -12.18 -7.95
C LEU A 34 7.50 -12.36 -8.54
N THR A 35 8.44 -12.79 -7.71
CA THR A 35 9.79 -13.18 -8.13
C THR A 35 10.13 -14.54 -7.54
N ARG A 36 10.39 -15.55 -8.40
CA ARG A 36 10.81 -16.90 -7.99
C ARG A 36 9.95 -17.48 -6.85
N ASP A 37 8.64 -17.49 -7.04
CA ASP A 37 7.63 -17.99 -6.09
C ASP A 37 7.53 -17.20 -4.77
N GLN A 38 8.11 -16.01 -4.70
CA GLN A 38 7.94 -15.09 -3.59
C GLN A 38 7.19 -13.84 -4.05
N TYR A 39 6.17 -13.47 -3.30
CA TYR A 39 5.44 -12.23 -3.46
C TYR A 39 6.12 -11.12 -2.67
N THR A 40 6.38 -9.99 -3.33
CA THR A 40 6.85 -8.77 -2.69
C THR A 40 5.74 -7.73 -2.76
N LEU A 41 5.50 -7.02 -1.66
CA LEU A 41 4.66 -5.84 -1.60
C LEU A 41 5.52 -4.68 -1.11
N GLU A 42 5.45 -3.55 -1.79
CA GLU A 42 6.23 -2.36 -1.48
C GLU A 42 5.39 -1.10 -1.55
N LEU A 43 5.71 -0.14 -0.69
CA LEU A 43 5.15 1.22 -0.68
C LEU A 43 6.31 2.20 -0.83
N CYS A 44 6.24 3.07 -1.82
CA CYS A 44 7.13 4.20 -1.95
C CYS A 44 6.38 5.53 -1.96
N ASN A 45 7.05 6.59 -1.50
CA ASN A 45 6.64 7.97 -1.74
C ASN A 45 7.33 8.43 -3.03
N ILE A 46 6.52 8.73 -4.05
CA ILE A 46 6.96 9.04 -5.41
C ILE A 46 7.65 10.40 -5.46
N ASP A 47 7.20 11.36 -4.65
CA ASP A 47 7.72 12.73 -4.68
C ASP A 47 9.12 12.83 -4.03
N THR A 48 9.42 11.94 -3.09
CA THR A 48 10.71 11.88 -2.37
C THR A 48 11.61 10.72 -2.82
N ASP A 49 11.12 9.85 -3.69
CA ASP A 49 11.80 8.60 -4.10
C ASP A 49 12.23 7.72 -2.91
N SER A 50 11.38 7.67 -1.88
CA SER A 50 11.68 6.95 -0.63
C SER A 50 10.87 5.66 -0.52
N MET A 51 11.55 4.57 -0.18
CA MET A 51 10.92 3.27 0.11
C MET A 51 10.48 3.24 1.58
N LEU A 52 9.18 3.15 1.82
CA LEU A 52 8.57 3.23 3.15
C LEU A 52 8.19 1.87 3.71
N PHE A 53 7.85 0.93 2.84
CA PHE A 53 7.53 -0.44 3.19
C PHE A 53 8.05 -1.37 2.11
N THR A 54 8.60 -2.51 2.53
CA THR A 54 8.84 -3.64 1.64
C THR A 54 8.73 -4.91 2.45
N MET A 55 8.01 -5.89 1.91
CA MET A 55 7.95 -7.22 2.49
C MET A 55 7.86 -8.26 1.39
N THR A 56 8.71 -9.28 1.51
CA THR A 56 8.73 -10.45 0.64
C THR A 56 8.36 -11.69 1.44
N SER A 57 7.38 -12.46 0.96
CA SER A 57 6.99 -13.75 1.52
C SER A 57 6.54 -14.72 0.42
N ALA A 58 6.54 -16.01 0.71
CA ALA A 58 5.87 -17.01 -0.12
C ALA A 58 4.33 -16.85 -0.11
N PHE A 59 3.77 -16.14 0.87
CA PHE A 59 2.34 -15.96 1.04
C PHE A 59 1.94 -14.49 0.90
N ARG A 60 1.08 -14.19 -0.08
CA ARG A 60 0.58 -12.83 -0.34
C ARG A 60 -0.10 -12.21 0.89
N ASP A 61 -0.93 -12.98 1.57
CA ASP A 61 -1.68 -12.53 2.74
C ASP A 61 -0.77 -12.07 3.89
N GLU A 62 0.43 -12.65 4.02
CA GLU A 62 1.40 -12.21 5.02
C GLU A 62 1.93 -10.80 4.70
N CYS A 63 2.23 -10.52 3.43
CA CYS A 63 2.66 -9.19 3.00
C CYS A 63 1.56 -8.15 3.18
N VAL A 64 0.32 -8.49 2.78
CA VAL A 64 -0.85 -7.59 2.94
C VAL A 64 -1.15 -7.34 4.42
N SER A 65 -1.14 -8.37 5.27
CA SER A 65 -1.38 -8.21 6.71
C SER A 65 -0.27 -7.42 7.40
N ALA A 66 0.98 -7.55 6.95
CA ALA A 66 2.08 -6.75 7.48
C ALA A 66 1.96 -5.28 7.06
N PHE A 67 1.59 -5.01 5.80
CA PHE A 67 1.32 -3.66 5.33
C PHE A 67 0.18 -3.00 6.11
N GLU A 68 -0.94 -3.71 6.33
CA GLU A 68 -2.08 -3.21 7.09
C GLU A 68 -1.70 -2.70 8.49
N LYS A 69 -0.72 -3.38 9.12
CA LYS A 69 -0.20 -3.06 10.46
C LYS A 69 1.00 -2.11 10.43
N ALA A 70 1.55 -1.81 9.26
CA ALA A 70 2.75 -0.99 9.12
C ALA A 70 2.41 0.47 9.41
N ARG A 71 3.26 1.10 10.24
CA ARG A 71 3.10 2.50 10.66
C ARG A 71 3.85 3.46 9.75
N VAL A 72 3.48 3.46 8.47
CA VAL A 72 4.21 4.13 7.38
C VAL A 72 3.61 5.47 6.98
N PHE A 73 2.46 5.84 7.55
CA PHE A 73 1.78 7.13 7.31
C PHE A 73 1.96 8.04 8.52
N ASP A 74 3.11 8.70 8.67
CA ASP A 74 3.45 9.53 9.83
C ASP A 74 3.29 8.82 11.19
N GLY A 75 3.65 7.53 11.22
CA GLY A 75 3.50 6.68 12.42
C GLY A 75 2.09 6.10 12.61
N GLN A 76 1.18 6.34 11.68
CA GLN A 76 -0.17 5.76 11.62
C GLN A 76 -0.20 4.53 10.70
N THR A 77 -1.12 3.61 10.96
CA THR A 77 -1.45 2.51 10.03
C THR A 77 -2.34 3.00 8.89
N ILE A 78 -2.48 2.19 7.83
CA ILE A 78 -3.40 2.51 6.72
C ILE A 78 -4.84 2.71 7.21
N SER A 79 -5.31 1.91 8.18
CA SER A 79 -6.66 2.04 8.74
C SER A 79 -6.86 3.33 9.54
N GLU A 80 -5.81 3.83 10.18
CA GLU A 80 -5.85 5.09 10.92
C GLU A 80 -5.80 6.29 9.95
N ALA A 81 -4.99 6.19 8.89
CA ALA A 81 -4.78 7.24 7.89
C ALA A 81 -5.86 7.27 6.79
N GLU A 82 -6.68 6.23 6.64
CA GLU A 82 -7.53 6.05 5.44
C GLU A 82 -8.45 7.23 5.14
N HIS A 83 -8.92 7.97 6.15
CA HIS A 83 -9.75 9.15 5.98
C HIS A 83 -9.05 10.35 5.31
N GLU A 84 -7.72 10.38 5.29
CA GLU A 84 -6.89 11.40 4.65
C GLU A 84 -6.34 10.97 3.29
N ILE A 85 -6.70 9.76 2.82
CA ILE A 85 -6.19 9.17 1.59
C ILE A 85 -7.17 9.36 0.44
N GLU A 86 -6.64 9.83 -0.70
CA GLU A 86 -7.35 9.93 -1.98
C GLU A 86 -6.68 9.01 -3.01
N VAL A 87 -7.40 8.01 -3.50
CA VAL A 87 -6.90 7.09 -4.53
C VAL A 87 -7.00 7.76 -5.90
N LEU A 88 -5.88 7.87 -6.61
CA LEU A 88 -5.79 8.49 -7.93
C LEU A 88 -5.92 7.46 -9.06
N TYR A 89 -5.38 6.26 -8.85
CA TYR A 89 -5.40 5.17 -9.82
C TYR A 89 -5.42 3.81 -9.13
N GLY A 90 -6.14 2.86 -9.74
CA GLY A 90 -6.21 1.46 -9.34
C GLY A 90 -7.52 1.03 -8.70
#